data_AF-A0AA34RV77-F1
#
_entry.id   AF-A0AA34RV77-F1
#
_cell.length_a   1.000
_cell.length_b   1.000
_cell.length_c   1.000
_cell.angle_alpha   90.00
_cell.angle_beta   90.00
_cell.angle_gamma   90.00
#
_symmetry.space_group_name_H-M   'P 1'
#
loop_
_entity.id
_entity.type
_entity.pdbx_description
1 polymer ?
#
loop_
_entity_poly.entity_id
_entity_poly.type
_entity_poly.pdbx_seq_one_letter_code
_entity_poly.pdbx_strand_id
1 'polypeptide(L)'
;MSPEVAMDVKDQRLELRISQQQLDELDEIRSSANSPYPLTRSDVARMYITQGIERHKQGQEDASTAPRELPLGERLSVFFHLEQLLTGRTQGNASSSGSYHRREPTSIGTLELVKKVYLKRFLWFFELEPEALKELSDGFQGDALLSLLDRQPHAQTSRDLKYVCEVVRMLASIDLCMSRAEYGNGVAETIQRYSKRKGVPLEFPGFPESYQQFNEMAWLVRWVDGRKTIEPFSIRATEHDYSAMFDQMLVVYKEFTKGRDEIELEDLQDMILDPRIG
;
A
#
# COMPACT_ATOMS: atom_id res chain seq x y z
N MET A 1 -14.31 38.87 15.20
CA MET A 1 -13.06 38.71 15.98
C MET A 1 -13.49 38.50 17.42
N SER A 2 -13.58 37.23 17.83
CA SER A 2 -13.94 36.84 19.19
C SER A 2 -12.65 36.65 19.98
N PRO A 3 -12.53 37.19 21.21
CA PRO A 3 -11.34 36.99 22.00
C PRO A 3 -11.33 35.57 22.56
N GLU A 4 -10.24 34.84 22.32
CA GLU A 4 -9.92 33.60 23.02
C GLU A 4 -9.82 33.90 24.52
N VAL A 5 -10.73 33.32 25.29
CA VAL A 5 -10.59 33.23 26.73
C VAL A 5 -9.55 32.14 27.00
N ALA A 6 -8.32 32.56 27.25
CA ALA A 6 -7.32 31.70 27.89
C ALA A 6 -7.92 31.24 29.23
N MET A 7 -8.29 29.97 29.33
CA MET A 7 -8.68 29.36 30.60
C MET A 7 -7.47 29.39 31.54
N ASP A 8 -7.51 30.30 32.49
CA ASP A 8 -6.67 30.30 33.67
C ASP A 8 -6.98 29.02 34.46
N VAL A 9 -6.16 27.97 34.26
CA VAL A 9 -6.32 26.68 34.91
C VAL A 9 -6.00 26.87 36.39
N LYS A 10 -7.01 27.26 37.17
CA LYS A 10 -6.91 27.31 38.62
C LYS A 10 -6.62 25.90 39.15
N ASP A 11 -5.52 25.75 39.88
CA ASP A 11 -5.20 24.53 40.64
C ASP A 11 -6.32 24.26 41.66
N GLN A 12 -7.27 23.41 41.28
CA GLN A 12 -8.33 22.95 42.17
C GLN A 12 -7.75 21.90 43.11
N ARG A 13 -7.84 22.15 44.42
CA ARG A 13 -7.43 21.19 45.45
C ARG A 13 -8.61 20.31 45.82
N LEU A 14 -8.38 19.00 45.83
CA LEU A 14 -9.38 17.99 46.15
C LEU A 14 -8.83 17.05 47.22
N GLU A 15 -9.66 16.70 48.21
CA GLU A 15 -9.32 15.76 49.27
C GLU A 15 -9.82 14.36 48.93
N LEU A 16 -8.90 13.40 48.82
CA LEU A 16 -9.19 11.99 48.55
C LEU A 16 -9.02 11.17 49.83
N ARG A 17 -10.02 10.34 50.15
CA ARG A 17 -9.94 9.34 51.22
C ARG A 17 -9.64 7.99 50.58
N ILE A 18 -8.49 7.41 50.92
CA ILE A 18 -8.06 6.08 50.46
C ILE A 18 -7.72 5.19 51.67
N SER A 19 -7.71 3.88 51.46
CA SER A 19 -7.30 2.94 52.51
C SER A 19 -5.81 3.05 52.83
N GLN A 20 -5.41 2.68 54.05
CA GLN A 20 -4.00 2.73 54.45
C GLN A 20 -3.12 1.84 53.56
N GLN A 21 -3.61 0.65 53.21
CA GLN A 21 -2.91 -0.27 52.31
C GLN A 21 -2.58 0.38 50.94
N GLN A 22 -3.54 1.08 50.34
CA GLN A 22 -3.32 1.77 49.06
C GLN A 22 -2.35 2.95 49.19
N LEU A 23 -2.31 3.60 50.35
CA LEU A 23 -1.35 4.66 50.62
C LEU A 23 0.07 4.11 50.74
N ASP A 24 0.22 2.95 51.38
CA ASP A 24 1.50 2.25 51.53
C ASP A 24 2.02 1.76 50.15
N GLU A 25 1.14 1.21 49.31
CA GLU A 25 1.48 0.81 47.92
C GLU A 25 1.93 2.03 47.07
N LEU A 26 1.28 3.19 47.25
CA LEU A 26 1.64 4.42 46.54
C LEU A 26 3.01 4.95 46.96
N ASP A 27 3.37 4.80 48.24
CA ASP A 27 4.70 5.11 48.74
C ASP A 27 5.77 4.13 48.25
N GLU A 28 5.44 2.85 48.10
CA GLU A 28 6.34 1.84 47.53
C GLU A 28 6.67 2.17 46.07
N ILE A 29 5.66 2.49 45.25
CA ILE A 29 5.82 2.92 43.85
C ILE A 29 6.72 4.16 43.78
N ARG A 30 6.48 5.14 44.66
CA ARG A 30 7.30 6.35 44.75
C ARG A 30 8.76 6.03 45.08
N SER A 31 9.00 5.06 45.98
CA SER A 31 10.35 4.64 46.37
C SER A 31 11.08 3.85 45.27
N SER A 32 10.34 3.19 44.38
CA SER A 32 10.90 2.43 43.25
C SER A 32 11.41 3.30 42.10
N ALA A 33 10.97 4.55 42.03
CA ALA A 33 11.40 5.49 41.00
C ALA A 33 12.77 6.10 41.36
N ASN A 34 13.86 5.49 40.86
CA ASN A 34 15.22 6.03 40.97
C ASN A 34 15.39 7.30 40.12
N SER A 35 14.82 8.40 40.58
CA SER A 35 14.89 9.73 39.97
C SER A 35 15.64 10.70 40.90
N PRO A 36 16.51 11.58 40.36
CA PRO A 36 17.14 12.66 41.13
C PRO A 36 16.13 13.68 41.68
N TYR A 37 14.87 13.64 41.21
CA TYR A 37 13.75 14.40 41.75
C TYR A 37 12.69 13.43 42.29
N PRO A 38 12.57 13.26 43.63
CA PRO A 38 11.59 12.35 44.20
C PRO A 38 10.18 12.89 43.98
N LEU A 39 9.35 12.12 43.28
CA LEU A 39 7.94 12.44 43.07
C LEU A 39 7.22 12.57 44.42
N THR A 40 6.32 13.54 44.56
CA THR A 40 5.45 13.62 45.75
C THR A 40 4.29 12.63 45.62
N ARG A 41 3.64 12.27 46.75
CA ARG A 41 2.42 11.45 46.73
C ARG A 41 1.34 12.08 45.82
N SER A 42 1.25 13.40 45.81
CA SER A 42 0.32 14.14 44.96
C SER A 42 0.68 14.06 43.48
N ASP A 43 1.95 13.97 43.11
CA ASP A 43 2.39 13.79 41.72
C ASP A 43 2.03 12.40 41.21
N VAL A 44 2.29 11.39 42.03
CA VAL A 44 1.91 10.00 41.73
C VAL A 44 0.39 9.88 41.64
N ALA A 45 -0.36 10.45 42.58
CA ALA A 45 -1.82 10.46 42.54
C ALA A 45 -2.36 11.17 41.29
N ARG A 46 -1.82 12.35 40.93
CA ARG A 46 -2.19 13.05 39.69
C ARG A 46 -1.91 12.20 38.46
N MET A 47 -0.75 11.53 38.39
CA MET A 47 -0.40 10.63 37.29
C MET A 47 -1.42 9.48 37.15
N TYR A 48 -1.76 8.81 38.26
CA TYR A 48 -2.75 7.73 38.24
C TYR A 48 -4.16 8.21 37.91
N ILE A 49 -4.56 9.40 38.38
CA ILE A 49 -5.85 10.01 38.01
C ILE A 49 -5.87 10.34 36.52
N THR A 50 -4.81 10.94 35.97
CA THR A 50 -4.71 11.23 34.53
C THR A 50 -4.78 9.96 33.70
N GLN A 51 -4.00 8.93 34.07
CA GLN A 51 -4.05 7.63 33.41
C GLN A 51 -5.43 6.97 33.55
N GLY A 52 -6.07 7.10 34.71
CA GLY A 52 -7.42 6.60 34.95
C GLY A 52 -8.48 7.30 34.11
N ILE A 53 -8.38 8.63 33.95
CA ILE A 53 -9.26 9.43 33.09
C ILE A 53 -9.04 9.08 31.62
N GLU A 54 -7.80 8.91 31.19
CA GLU A 54 -7.47 8.45 29.83
C GLU A 54 -8.03 7.06 29.57
N ARG A 55 -7.82 6.12 30.50
CA ARG A 55 -8.38 4.76 30.42
C ARG A 55 -9.91 4.75 30.48
N HIS A 56 -10.54 5.65 31.23
CA HIS A 56 -12.00 5.74 31.30
C HIS A 56 -12.59 6.37 30.03
N LYS A 57 -11.92 7.37 29.45
CA LYS A 57 -12.28 7.93 28.14
C LYS A 57 -12.12 6.88 27.02
N GLN A 58 -11.04 6.11 27.07
CA GLN A 58 -10.83 4.93 26.19
C GLN A 58 -11.89 3.84 26.46
N GLY A 59 -12.23 3.61 27.73
CA GLY A 59 -13.23 2.62 28.16
C GLY A 59 -14.68 2.93 27.74
N GLN A 60 -15.02 4.18 27.42
CA GLN A 60 -16.30 4.53 26.80
C GLN A 60 -16.34 4.27 25.29
N GLU A 61 -15.18 4.18 24.62
CA GLU A 61 -15.05 3.74 23.23
C GLU A 61 -14.91 2.19 23.14
N ASP A 62 -14.48 1.53 24.22
CA ASP A 62 -14.23 0.07 24.32
C ASP A 62 -15.47 -0.83 24.58
N ALA A 63 -16.70 -0.38 24.27
CA ALA A 63 -17.87 -1.30 24.27
C ALA A 63 -17.92 -2.23 23.05
N SER A 64 -16.99 -2.07 22.09
CA SER A 64 -16.79 -2.99 20.96
C SER A 64 -15.60 -3.91 21.22
N THR A 65 -15.88 -5.20 21.36
CA THR A 65 -14.96 -6.35 21.55
C THR A 65 -14.01 -6.59 20.36
N ALA A 66 -13.22 -5.61 19.96
CA ALA A 66 -12.20 -5.74 18.92
C ALA A 66 -10.81 -5.46 19.51
N PRO A 67 -9.81 -6.34 19.32
CA PRO A 67 -8.44 -6.03 19.73
C PRO A 67 -7.98 -4.74 19.07
N ARG A 68 -7.43 -3.82 19.88
CA ARG A 68 -6.86 -2.53 19.50
C ARG A 68 -5.92 -2.69 18.32
N GLU A 69 -6.26 -2.09 17.18
CA GLU A 69 -5.38 -2.01 16.03
C GLU A 69 -4.36 -0.90 16.26
N LEU A 70 -3.08 -1.19 16.03
CA LEU A 70 -2.03 -0.19 16.06
C LEU A 70 -2.23 0.77 14.86
N PRO A 71 -2.12 2.10 15.04
CA PRO A 71 -2.10 3.03 13.92
C PRO A 71 -1.07 2.62 12.85
N LEU A 72 -1.32 2.94 11.58
CA LEU A 72 -0.44 2.58 10.47
C LEU A 72 1.03 2.95 10.72
N GLY A 73 1.29 4.13 11.29
CA GLY A 73 2.65 4.57 11.63
C GLY A 73 3.36 3.67 12.65
N GLU A 74 2.64 3.19 13.66
CA GLU A 74 3.16 2.24 14.66
C GLU A 74 3.40 0.87 14.02
N ARG A 75 2.47 0.39 13.19
CA ARG A 75 2.63 -0.88 12.44
C ARG A 75 3.84 -0.86 11.52
N LEU A 76 4.02 0.22 10.76
CA LEU A 76 5.19 0.41 9.91
C LEU A 76 6.49 0.49 10.71
N SER A 77 6.48 1.16 11.87
CA SER A 77 7.64 1.24 12.74
C SER A 77 8.07 -0.13 13.24
N VAL A 78 7.11 -0.95 13.69
CA VAL A 78 7.35 -2.34 14.11
C VAL A 78 7.87 -3.16 12.95
N PHE A 79 7.23 -3.08 11.78
CA PHE A 79 7.65 -3.79 10.58
C PHE A 79 9.11 -3.48 10.20
N PHE A 80 9.46 -2.19 10.08
CA PHE A 80 10.84 -1.81 9.73
C PHE A 80 11.85 -2.20 10.81
N HIS A 81 11.48 -2.14 12.08
CA HIS A 81 12.36 -2.59 13.18
C HIS A 81 12.62 -4.11 13.12
N LEU A 82 11.58 -4.92 12.91
CA LEU A 82 11.71 -6.36 12.78
C LEU A 82 12.55 -6.75 11.57
N GLU A 83 12.32 -6.12 10.42
CA GLU A 83 13.11 -6.34 9.19
C GLU A 83 14.59 -5.98 9.38
N GLN A 84 14.90 -4.90 10.11
CA GLN A 84 16.28 -4.54 10.48
C GLN A 84 16.93 -5.60 11.38
N LEU A 85 16.21 -6.13 12.37
CA LEU A 85 16.70 -7.18 13.25
C LEU A 85 16.97 -8.49 12.49
N LEU A 86 16.08 -8.88 11.58
CA LEU A 86 16.23 -10.08 10.75
C LEU A 86 17.39 -9.96 9.76
N THR A 87 17.57 -8.78 9.17
CA THR A 87 18.69 -8.48 8.26
C THR A 87 20.03 -8.39 9.02
N GLY A 88 20.03 -7.81 10.23
CA GLY A 88 21.21 -7.73 11.09
C GLY A 88 21.67 -9.10 11.60
N ARG A 89 20.73 -10.02 11.86
CA ARG A 89 21.03 -11.41 12.26
C ARG A 89 21.60 -12.26 11.12
N THR A 90 21.22 -12.00 9.87
CA THR A 90 21.74 -12.74 8.72
C THR A 90 23.15 -12.31 8.31
N GLN A 91 23.59 -11.09 8.65
CA GLN A 91 24.98 -10.64 8.41
C GLN A 91 25.98 -11.13 9.49
N GLY A 92 25.51 -11.49 10.68
CA GLY A 92 26.37 -11.89 11.81
C GLY A 92 27.05 -13.26 11.69
N ASN A 93 26.74 -14.09 10.68
CA ASN A 93 27.26 -15.45 10.53
C ASN A 93 27.84 -15.77 9.14
N ALA A 94 28.03 -14.78 8.26
CA ALA A 94 28.67 -15.00 6.97
C ALA A 94 30.20 -14.93 7.10
N SER A 95 30.80 -16.02 7.58
CA SER A 95 32.24 -16.25 7.36
C SER A 95 32.52 -16.21 5.86
N SER A 96 33.55 -15.44 5.51
CA SER A 96 34.13 -15.30 4.18
C SER A 96 34.29 -16.65 3.46
N SER A 97 33.56 -16.86 2.37
CA SER A 97 33.95 -17.83 1.34
C SER A 97 33.24 -17.54 0.03
N GLY A 98 34.03 -17.43 -1.03
CA GLY A 98 33.72 -17.96 -2.36
C GLY A 98 32.58 -17.33 -3.14
N SER A 99 32.95 -16.66 -4.23
CA SER A 99 32.11 -16.37 -5.41
C SER A 99 30.99 -17.38 -5.62
N TYR A 100 29.75 -16.89 -5.56
CA TYR A 100 28.64 -17.49 -6.30
C TYR A 100 27.82 -16.34 -6.86
N HIS A 101 27.57 -16.40 -8.18
CA HIS A 101 26.51 -15.64 -8.81
C HIS A 101 25.22 -15.84 -8.02
N ARG A 102 24.94 -14.92 -7.09
CA ARG A 102 23.65 -14.85 -6.43
C ARG A 102 22.70 -14.44 -7.55
N ARG A 103 21.98 -15.43 -8.11
CA ARG A 103 20.81 -15.16 -8.94
C ARG A 103 19.93 -14.27 -8.08
N GLU A 104 20.02 -12.97 -8.35
CA GLU A 104 19.17 -11.98 -7.72
C GLU A 104 17.72 -12.44 -7.91
N PRO A 105 16.93 -12.50 -6.83
CA PRO A 105 15.55 -12.94 -6.91
C PRO A 105 14.83 -12.17 -8.01
N THR A 106 14.11 -12.90 -8.85
CA THR A 106 13.33 -12.35 -9.96
C THR A 106 12.05 -11.64 -9.48
N SER A 107 11.71 -11.75 -8.20
CA SER A 107 10.52 -11.14 -7.58
C SER A 107 10.90 -10.09 -6.54
N ILE A 108 10.09 -9.04 -6.46
CA ILE A 108 10.21 -7.98 -5.45
C ILE A 108 9.92 -8.57 -4.07
N GLY A 109 10.79 -8.31 -3.10
CA GLY A 109 10.59 -8.73 -1.72
C GLY A 109 9.59 -7.83 -0.98
N THR A 110 8.92 -8.37 0.04
CA THR A 110 7.95 -7.62 0.87
C THR A 110 8.52 -6.33 1.46
N LEU A 111 9.76 -6.37 1.98
CA LEU A 111 10.43 -5.18 2.51
C LEU A 111 10.62 -4.10 1.45
N GLU A 112 11.01 -4.47 0.24
CA GLU A 112 11.23 -3.54 -0.86
C GLU A 112 9.92 -2.88 -1.31
N LEU A 113 8.85 -3.68 -1.41
CA LEU A 113 7.50 -3.20 -1.67
C LEU A 113 7.05 -2.17 -0.64
N VAL A 114 7.05 -2.53 0.65
CA VAL A 114 6.58 -1.66 1.74
C VAL A 114 7.40 -0.38 1.81
N LYS A 115 8.73 -0.48 1.65
CA LYS A 115 9.61 0.68 1.60
C LYS A 115 9.28 1.63 0.44
N LYS A 116 9.02 1.09 -0.76
CA LYS A 116 8.69 1.91 -1.93
C LYS A 116 7.32 2.57 -1.80
N VAL A 117 6.30 1.82 -1.39
CA VAL A 117 4.95 2.33 -1.11
C VAL A 117 5.02 3.47 -0.07
N TYR A 118 5.75 3.25 1.02
CA TYR A 118 5.92 4.27 2.08
C TYR A 118 6.64 5.53 1.56
N LEU A 119 7.75 5.39 0.85
CA LEU A 119 8.52 6.53 0.31
C LEU A 119 7.73 7.33 -0.74
N LYS A 120 6.90 6.66 -1.55
CA LYS A 120 6.02 7.29 -2.53
C LYS A 120 4.72 7.83 -1.93
N ARG A 121 4.45 7.55 -0.64
CA ARG A 121 3.25 7.95 0.11
C ARG A 121 1.94 7.40 -0.49
N PHE A 122 1.99 6.19 -1.04
CA PHE A 122 0.80 5.49 -1.52
C PHE A 122 0.02 4.90 -0.33
N LEU A 123 -0.58 5.77 0.49
CA LEU A 123 -1.28 5.36 1.71
C LEU A 123 -2.48 4.45 1.42
N TRP A 124 -3.12 4.67 0.26
CA TRP A 124 -4.20 3.82 -0.26
C TRP A 124 -3.81 2.33 -0.33
N PHE A 125 -2.53 2.00 -0.43
CA PHE A 125 -2.05 0.62 -0.47
C PHE A 125 -2.40 -0.15 0.81
N PHE A 126 -2.38 0.52 1.96
CA PHE A 126 -2.69 -0.13 3.25
C PHE A 126 -4.19 -0.33 3.46
N GLU A 127 -5.02 0.28 2.62
CA GLU A 127 -6.48 0.12 2.63
C GLU A 127 -6.94 -1.08 1.77
N LEU A 128 -6.01 -1.83 1.17
CA LEU A 128 -6.31 -2.93 0.25
C LEU A 128 -6.82 -4.18 0.96
N GLU A 129 -7.70 -4.92 0.29
CA GLU A 129 -8.06 -6.29 0.66
C GLU A 129 -6.91 -7.25 0.33
N PRO A 130 -6.70 -8.33 1.13
CA PRO A 130 -5.70 -9.36 0.84
C PRO A 130 -5.82 -9.96 -0.57
N GLU A 131 -7.05 -10.08 -1.09
CA GLU A 131 -7.34 -10.54 -2.43
C GLU A 131 -6.82 -9.58 -3.50
N ALA A 132 -6.92 -8.26 -3.27
CA ALA A 132 -6.40 -7.26 -4.20
C ALA A 132 -4.85 -7.23 -4.22
N LEU A 133 -4.19 -7.52 -3.09
CA LEU A 133 -2.74 -7.73 -3.07
C LEU A 133 -2.31 -8.95 -3.89
N LYS A 134 -3.13 -10.01 -3.90
CA LYS A 134 -2.86 -11.21 -4.70
C LYS A 134 -2.85 -10.89 -6.20
N GLU A 135 -3.69 -9.96 -6.65
CA GLU A 135 -3.69 -9.49 -8.04
C GLU A 135 -2.33 -8.86 -8.43
N LEU A 136 -1.63 -8.20 -7.50
CA LEU A 136 -0.27 -7.68 -7.76
C LEU A 136 0.76 -8.80 -7.85
N SER A 137 0.79 -9.71 -6.87
CA SER A 137 1.68 -10.87 -6.87
C SER A 137 1.23 -11.88 -5.81
N ASP A 138 1.22 -13.17 -6.17
CA ASP A 138 0.98 -14.26 -5.21
C ASP A 138 1.99 -14.24 -4.04
N GLY A 139 3.17 -13.64 -4.23
CA GLY A 139 4.21 -13.51 -3.21
C GLY A 139 3.88 -12.52 -2.08
N PHE A 140 2.79 -11.74 -2.19
CA PHE A 140 2.42 -10.70 -1.22
C PHE A 140 1.40 -11.16 -0.17
N GLN A 141 1.26 -12.47 0.03
CA GLN A 141 0.35 -13.06 1.01
C GLN A 141 1.01 -13.36 2.37
N GLY A 142 2.18 -12.78 2.64
CA GLY A 142 2.90 -13.01 3.90
C GLY A 142 2.29 -12.27 5.08
N ASP A 143 2.21 -12.93 6.25
CA ASP A 143 1.61 -12.39 7.48
C ASP A 143 2.14 -11.00 7.87
N ALA A 144 3.44 -10.77 7.68
CA ALA A 144 4.06 -9.48 7.96
C ALA A 144 3.47 -8.34 7.12
N LEU A 145 3.18 -8.60 5.84
CA LEU A 145 2.55 -7.61 4.96
C LEU A 145 1.08 -7.44 5.29
N LEU A 146 0.36 -8.55 5.51
CA LEU A 146 -1.06 -8.53 5.86
C LEU A 146 -1.30 -7.78 7.19
N SER A 147 -0.37 -7.86 8.13
CA SER A 147 -0.44 -7.11 9.39
C SER A 147 -0.40 -5.59 9.22
N LEU A 148 0.09 -5.09 8.07
CA LEU A 148 0.13 -3.67 7.74
C LEU A 148 -1.17 -3.16 7.11
N LEU A 149 -2.07 -4.04 6.66
CA LEU A 149 -3.34 -3.67 6.04
C LEU A 149 -4.38 -3.30 7.09
N ASP A 150 -5.21 -2.32 6.78
CA ASP A 150 -6.31 -1.90 7.63
C ASP A 150 -7.31 -3.03 7.83
N ARG A 151 -7.78 -3.20 9.06
CA ARG A 151 -8.81 -4.19 9.38
C ARG A 151 -10.13 -3.96 8.62
N GLN A 152 -10.42 -2.71 8.26
CA GLN A 152 -11.55 -2.34 7.42
C GLN A 152 -11.02 -1.84 6.08
N PRO A 153 -10.78 -2.75 5.11
CA PRO A 153 -10.26 -2.37 3.82
C PRO A 153 -11.29 -1.52 3.05
N HIS A 154 -10.78 -0.63 2.20
CA HIS A 154 -11.62 0.17 1.31
C HIS A 154 -11.93 -0.63 0.04
N ALA A 155 -13.15 -1.18 -0.02
CA ALA A 155 -13.60 -2.00 -1.14
C ALA A 155 -13.47 -1.29 -2.50
N GLN A 156 -13.65 0.04 -2.55
CA GLN A 156 -13.47 0.79 -3.80
C GLN A 156 -12.00 0.84 -4.23
N THR A 157 -11.06 1.12 -3.33
CA THR A 157 -9.61 1.11 -3.63
C THR A 157 -9.18 -0.25 -4.18
N SER A 158 -9.71 -1.33 -3.61
CA SER A 158 -9.42 -2.70 -4.07
C SER A 158 -9.96 -2.99 -5.46
N ARG A 159 -11.19 -2.52 -5.77
CA ARG A 159 -11.77 -2.62 -7.12
C ARG A 159 -11.00 -1.79 -8.14
N ASP A 160 -10.62 -0.56 -7.77
CA ASP A 160 -9.86 0.34 -8.62
C ASP A 160 -8.49 -0.25 -8.95
N LEU A 161 -7.79 -0.82 -7.95
CA LEU A 161 -6.53 -1.51 -8.19
C LEU A 161 -6.71 -2.69 -9.14
N LYS A 162 -7.75 -3.52 -8.93
CA LYS A 162 -8.02 -4.66 -9.82
C LYS A 162 -8.26 -4.21 -11.26
N TYR A 163 -9.07 -3.16 -11.45
CA TYR A 163 -9.29 -2.58 -12.77
C TYR A 163 -7.99 -2.10 -13.40
N VAL A 164 -7.18 -1.35 -12.66
CA VAL A 164 -5.88 -0.85 -13.14
C VAL A 164 -4.92 -1.99 -13.49
N CYS A 165 -4.88 -3.06 -12.69
CA CYS A 165 -4.11 -4.27 -13.01
C CYS A 165 -4.53 -4.86 -14.35
N GLU A 166 -5.83 -5.02 -14.59
CA GLU A 166 -6.36 -5.57 -15.84
C GLU A 166 -5.98 -4.69 -17.05
N VAL A 167 -6.19 -3.37 -16.96
CA VAL A 167 -5.88 -2.42 -18.04
C VAL A 167 -4.39 -2.42 -18.37
N VAL A 168 -3.54 -2.28 -17.35
CA VAL A 168 -2.08 -2.17 -17.53
C VAL A 168 -1.51 -3.47 -18.11
N ARG A 169 -1.98 -4.63 -17.66
CA ARG A 169 -1.50 -5.93 -18.16
C ARG A 169 -2.01 -6.22 -19.57
N MET A 170 -3.27 -5.88 -19.87
CA MET A 170 -3.79 -5.96 -21.24
C MET A 170 -2.91 -5.16 -22.20
N LEU A 171 -2.65 -3.88 -21.89
CA LEU A 171 -1.85 -3.01 -22.77
C LEU A 171 -0.38 -3.43 -22.81
N ALA A 172 0.18 -3.96 -21.73
CA ALA A 172 1.52 -4.55 -21.76
C ALA A 172 1.59 -5.81 -22.63
N SER A 173 0.52 -6.63 -22.64
CA SER A 173 0.41 -7.81 -23.51
C SER A 173 0.30 -7.41 -24.98
N ILE A 174 -0.49 -6.37 -25.30
CA ILE A 174 -0.60 -5.79 -26.65
C ILE A 174 0.76 -5.25 -27.11
N ASP A 175 1.44 -4.44 -26.29
CA ASP A 175 2.77 -3.89 -26.59
C ASP A 175 3.81 -5.00 -26.81
N LEU A 176 3.78 -6.05 -25.98
CA LEU A 176 4.66 -7.21 -26.15
C LEU A 176 4.36 -7.97 -27.46
N CYS A 177 3.09 -8.16 -27.82
CA CYS A 177 2.69 -8.79 -29.08
C CYS A 177 3.16 -7.97 -30.28
N MET A 178 2.96 -6.65 -30.24
CA MET A 178 3.39 -5.72 -31.27
C MET A 178 4.93 -5.66 -31.42
N SER A 179 5.67 -5.72 -30.32
CA SER A 179 7.14 -5.70 -30.33
C SER A 179 7.77 -7.02 -30.80
N ARG A 180 7.07 -8.15 -30.67
CA ARG A 180 7.49 -9.45 -31.19
C ARG A 180 7.24 -9.60 -32.70
N ALA A 181 6.37 -8.78 -33.30
CA ALA A 181 6.09 -8.84 -34.73
C ALA A 181 7.33 -8.47 -35.56
N GLU A 182 7.63 -9.26 -36.60
CA GLU A 182 8.73 -8.97 -37.51
C GLU A 182 8.53 -7.64 -38.24
N TYR A 183 9.64 -6.93 -38.49
CA TYR A 183 9.61 -5.66 -39.22
C TYR A 183 9.05 -5.87 -40.63
N GLY A 184 8.01 -5.12 -41.00
CA GLY A 184 7.31 -5.26 -42.30
C GLY A 184 6.19 -6.31 -42.31
N ASN A 185 5.78 -6.83 -41.15
CA ASN A 185 4.58 -7.67 -41.05
C ASN A 185 3.33 -6.84 -41.40
N GLY A 186 2.62 -7.25 -42.46
CA GLY A 186 1.43 -6.55 -42.96
C GLY A 186 0.28 -6.47 -41.96
N VAL A 187 0.17 -7.41 -41.02
CA VAL A 187 -0.84 -7.41 -39.95
C VAL A 187 -0.50 -6.33 -38.92
N ALA A 188 0.74 -6.28 -38.44
CA ALA A 188 1.20 -5.27 -37.49
C ALA A 188 1.06 -3.84 -38.07
N GLU A 189 1.39 -3.65 -39.35
CA GLU A 189 1.16 -2.36 -40.02
C GLU A 189 -0.34 -1.99 -40.09
N THR A 190 -1.22 -2.97 -40.31
CA THR A 190 -2.66 -2.75 -40.36
C THR A 190 -3.19 -2.32 -38.99
N ILE A 191 -2.76 -2.99 -37.92
CA ILE A 191 -3.09 -2.64 -36.54
C ILE A 191 -2.64 -1.20 -36.23
N GLN A 192 -1.39 -0.85 -36.54
CA GLN A 192 -0.87 0.50 -36.30
C GLN A 192 -1.63 1.57 -37.09
N ARG A 193 -1.98 1.31 -38.35
CA ARG A 193 -2.77 2.25 -39.17
C ARG A 193 -4.16 2.44 -38.61
N TYR A 194 -4.81 1.37 -38.15
CA TYR A 194 -6.15 1.46 -37.56
C TYR A 194 -6.13 2.21 -36.22
N SER A 195 -5.22 1.85 -35.33
CA SER A 195 -5.00 2.52 -34.04
C SER A 195 -4.84 4.03 -34.22
N LYS A 196 -3.98 4.47 -35.15
CA LYS A 196 -3.79 5.91 -35.44
C LYS A 196 -5.04 6.59 -36.00
N ARG A 197 -5.86 5.89 -36.79
CA ARG A 197 -7.07 6.45 -37.40
C ARG A 197 -8.22 6.58 -36.41
N LYS A 198 -8.35 5.61 -35.50
CA LYS A 198 -9.44 5.54 -34.51
C LYS A 198 -9.07 6.05 -33.13
N GLY A 199 -7.80 6.38 -32.90
CA GLY A 199 -7.30 6.85 -31.61
C GLY A 199 -7.22 5.75 -30.55
N VAL A 200 -7.15 4.48 -30.95
CA VAL A 200 -7.07 3.34 -30.02
C VAL A 200 -5.62 3.20 -29.52
N PRO A 201 -5.34 3.31 -28.21
CA PRO A 201 -3.99 3.21 -27.68
C PRO A 201 -3.50 1.75 -27.71
N LEU A 202 -2.29 1.53 -28.25
CA LEU A 202 -1.61 0.23 -28.22
C LEU A 202 -0.63 0.08 -27.05
N GLU A 203 -0.20 1.20 -26.49
CA GLU A 203 0.63 1.28 -25.30
C GLU A 203 -0.16 2.01 -24.21
N PHE A 204 0.14 1.74 -22.93
CA PHE A 204 -0.54 2.41 -21.82
C PHE A 204 -0.17 3.90 -21.73
N PRO A 205 -1.10 4.83 -22.05
CA PRO A 205 -0.81 6.26 -22.08
C PRO A 205 -0.88 6.92 -20.69
N GLY A 206 -1.35 6.20 -19.67
CA GLY A 206 -1.73 6.75 -18.38
C GLY A 206 -3.23 7.03 -18.27
N PHE A 207 -3.66 7.49 -17.11
CA PHE A 207 -4.99 8.04 -16.84
C PHE A 207 -4.93 9.58 -16.76
N PRO A 208 -6.07 10.29 -16.88
CA PRO A 208 -6.11 11.74 -16.72
C PRO A 208 -5.62 12.19 -15.35
N GLU A 209 -5.21 13.46 -15.22
CA GLU A 209 -4.76 14.03 -13.95
C GLU A 209 -5.80 13.91 -12.82
N SER A 210 -7.09 13.95 -13.16
CA SER A 210 -8.18 13.73 -12.21
C SER A 210 -8.18 12.34 -11.56
N TYR A 211 -7.52 11.37 -12.18
CA TYR A 211 -7.37 9.99 -11.71
C TYR A 211 -5.94 9.72 -11.22
N GLN A 212 -5.38 10.65 -10.43
CA GLN A 212 -4.02 10.53 -9.91
C GLN A 212 -3.76 9.17 -9.22
N GLN A 213 -4.68 8.72 -8.36
CA GLN A 213 -4.56 7.44 -7.68
C GLN A 213 -4.45 6.25 -8.66
N PHE A 214 -5.13 6.29 -9.81
CA PHE A 214 -5.04 5.23 -10.82
C PHE A 214 -3.66 5.24 -11.49
N ASN A 215 -3.07 6.42 -11.70
CA ASN A 215 -1.69 6.53 -12.18
C ASN A 215 -0.67 6.00 -11.16
N GLU A 216 -0.90 6.21 -9.86
CA GLU A 216 -0.09 5.63 -8.78
C GLU A 216 -0.21 4.10 -8.73
N MET A 217 -1.44 3.58 -8.85
CA MET A 217 -1.69 2.13 -8.94
C MET A 217 -1.02 1.54 -10.17
N ALA A 218 -1.16 2.16 -11.34
CA ALA A 218 -0.56 1.69 -12.57
C ALA A 218 0.97 1.69 -12.47
N TRP A 219 1.55 2.67 -11.77
CA TRP A 219 2.98 2.72 -11.51
C TRP A 219 3.42 1.52 -10.69
N LEU A 220 2.67 1.20 -9.64
CA LEU A 220 2.95 0.07 -8.76
C LEU A 220 2.86 -1.24 -9.53
N VAL A 221 1.80 -1.44 -10.34
CA VAL A 221 1.62 -2.63 -11.19
C VAL A 221 2.79 -2.80 -12.14
N ARG A 222 3.15 -1.76 -12.91
CA ARG A 222 4.29 -1.82 -13.84
C ARG A 222 5.61 -2.10 -13.13
N TRP A 223 5.80 -1.57 -11.93
CA TRP A 223 7.02 -1.83 -11.15
C TRP A 223 7.08 -3.28 -10.65
N VAL A 224 5.95 -3.83 -10.17
CA VAL A 224 5.84 -5.22 -9.69
C VAL A 224 5.98 -6.23 -10.84
N ASP A 225 5.30 -6.00 -11.96
CA ASP A 225 5.34 -6.87 -13.14
C ASP A 225 6.66 -6.71 -13.91
N GLY A 226 7.18 -5.47 -13.99
CA GLY A 226 8.42 -5.08 -14.64
C GLY A 226 9.65 -5.41 -13.79
N ARG A 227 9.90 -6.70 -13.61
CA ARG A 227 11.06 -7.25 -12.89
C ARG A 227 12.37 -6.56 -13.34
N LYS A 228 12.92 -5.69 -12.47
CA LYS A 228 14.30 -5.15 -12.50
C LYS A 228 14.66 -3.97 -13.42
N THR A 229 13.74 -3.13 -13.86
CA THR A 229 14.15 -1.87 -14.49
C THR A 229 14.39 -0.77 -13.45
N ILE A 230 15.64 -0.28 -13.42
CA ILE A 230 16.12 0.89 -12.68
C ILE A 230 15.15 2.06 -12.96
N GLU A 231 14.58 2.67 -11.92
CA GLU A 231 13.60 3.76 -12.02
C GLU A 231 14.06 4.93 -12.92
N PRO A 232 13.14 5.77 -13.44
CA PRO A 232 11.71 5.80 -13.11
C PRO A 232 10.81 5.61 -14.33
N PHE A 233 9.99 4.56 -14.33
CA PHE A 233 8.69 4.74 -14.97
C PHE A 233 8.01 5.85 -14.18
N SER A 234 7.81 7.01 -14.77
CA SER A 234 6.79 7.94 -14.28
C SER A 234 5.63 7.71 -15.21
N ILE A 235 4.48 7.32 -14.65
CA ILE A 235 3.27 7.29 -15.46
C ILE A 235 2.86 8.74 -15.59
N ARG A 236 3.05 9.27 -16.79
CA ARG A 236 2.59 10.61 -17.11
C ARG A 236 1.08 10.56 -17.19
N ALA A 237 0.43 11.56 -16.61
CA ALA A 237 -0.99 11.73 -16.86
C ALA A 237 -1.20 12.04 -18.34
N THR A 238 -2.25 11.47 -18.91
CA THR A 238 -2.69 11.76 -20.27
C THR A 238 -3.67 12.95 -20.24
N GLU A 239 -3.68 13.76 -21.30
CA GLU A 239 -4.68 14.82 -21.46
C GLU A 239 -6.08 14.25 -21.83
N HIS A 240 -6.11 13.02 -22.35
CA HIS A 240 -7.32 12.38 -22.87
C HIS A 240 -7.82 11.29 -21.91
N ASP A 241 -9.12 11.25 -21.67
CA ASP A 241 -9.76 10.18 -20.89
C ASP A 241 -10.10 8.99 -21.80
N TYR A 242 -9.32 7.92 -21.66
CA TYR A 242 -9.51 6.66 -22.38
C TYR A 242 -10.32 5.63 -21.57
N SER A 243 -10.85 5.96 -20.38
CA SER A 243 -11.43 4.98 -19.46
C SER A 243 -12.54 4.14 -20.11
N ALA A 244 -13.48 4.77 -20.81
CA ALA A 244 -14.55 4.06 -21.51
C ALA A 244 -14.03 3.17 -22.65
N MET A 245 -12.94 3.56 -23.31
CA MET A 245 -12.30 2.76 -24.35
C MET A 245 -11.56 1.57 -23.72
N PHE A 246 -10.89 1.76 -22.58
CA PHE A 246 -10.27 0.67 -21.83
C PHE A 246 -11.29 -0.37 -21.38
N ASP A 247 -12.47 0.07 -20.91
CA ASP A 247 -13.57 -0.84 -20.55
C ASP A 247 -13.99 -1.71 -21.75
N GLN A 248 -14.19 -1.09 -22.92
CA GLN A 248 -14.54 -1.80 -24.14
C GLN A 248 -13.42 -2.76 -24.58
N MET A 249 -12.17 -2.29 -24.60
CA MET A 249 -11.01 -3.11 -24.93
C MET A 249 -10.88 -4.30 -23.99
N LEU A 250 -11.10 -4.13 -22.67
CA LEU A 250 -11.05 -5.22 -21.71
C LEU A 250 -12.11 -6.30 -21.97
N VAL A 251 -13.33 -5.90 -22.32
CA VAL A 251 -14.40 -6.85 -22.66
C VAL A 251 -13.99 -7.69 -23.86
N VAL A 252 -13.55 -7.04 -24.94
CA VAL A 252 -13.14 -7.73 -26.17
C VAL A 252 -11.89 -8.59 -25.90
N TYR A 253 -10.88 -8.03 -25.23
CA TYR A 253 -9.65 -8.75 -24.88
C TYR A 253 -9.91 -10.03 -24.09
N LYS A 254 -10.81 -9.99 -23.08
CA LYS A 254 -11.20 -11.18 -22.30
C LYS A 254 -11.94 -12.23 -23.12
N GLU A 255 -12.62 -11.85 -24.20
CA GLU A 255 -13.27 -12.80 -25.11
C GLU A 255 -12.23 -13.54 -25.97
N PHE A 256 -11.23 -12.83 -26.49
CA PHE A 256 -10.16 -13.42 -27.32
C PHE A 256 -9.10 -14.20 -26.52
N THR A 257 -8.83 -13.80 -25.28
CA THR A 257 -7.85 -14.47 -24.41
C THR A 257 -8.45 -15.60 -23.57
N LYS A 258 -9.71 -15.96 -23.77
CA LYS A 258 -10.41 -16.97 -22.97
C LYS A 258 -9.75 -18.35 -23.10
N GLY A 259 -8.92 -18.70 -22.12
CA GLY A 259 -8.19 -19.97 -22.08
C GLY A 259 -6.79 -19.95 -22.71
N ARG A 260 -6.23 -18.76 -22.98
CA ARG A 260 -4.84 -18.58 -23.46
C ARG A 260 -4.12 -17.54 -22.60
N ASP A 261 -2.82 -17.73 -22.38
CA ASP A 261 -1.99 -16.83 -21.57
C ASP A 261 -1.39 -15.66 -22.39
N GLU A 262 -1.31 -15.80 -23.71
CA GLU A 262 -0.77 -14.77 -24.62
C GLU A 262 -1.72 -14.54 -25.81
N ILE A 263 -1.79 -13.30 -26.29
CA ILE A 263 -2.53 -12.91 -27.49
C ILE A 263 -1.64 -13.00 -28.74
N GLU A 264 -2.13 -13.67 -29.78
CA GLU A 264 -1.45 -13.75 -31.08
C GLU A 264 -1.72 -12.50 -31.93
N LEU A 265 -0.92 -12.27 -32.97
CA LEU A 265 -0.99 -11.03 -33.76
C LEU A 265 -2.30 -10.95 -34.57
N GLU A 266 -2.79 -12.09 -35.05
CA GLU A 266 -4.07 -12.23 -35.74
C GLU A 266 -5.25 -11.98 -34.79
N ASP A 267 -5.22 -12.56 -33.59
CA ASP A 267 -6.24 -12.32 -32.55
C ASP A 267 -6.25 -10.83 -32.14
N LEU A 268 -5.07 -10.20 -32.05
CA LEU A 268 -4.94 -8.78 -31.77
C LEU A 268 -5.51 -7.91 -32.91
N GLN A 269 -5.31 -8.32 -34.17
CA GLN A 269 -5.91 -7.63 -35.30
C GLN A 269 -7.45 -7.66 -35.22
N ASP A 270 -8.03 -8.84 -34.99
CA ASP A 270 -9.48 -9.00 -34.89
C ASP A 270 -10.04 -8.24 -33.68
N MET A 271 -9.33 -8.25 -32.56
CA MET A 271 -9.67 -7.46 -31.37
C MET A 271 -9.70 -5.95 -31.69
N ILE A 272 -8.63 -5.39 -32.27
CA ILE A 272 -8.51 -3.96 -32.53
C ILE A 272 -9.50 -3.49 -33.60
N LEU A 273 -9.84 -4.35 -34.56
CA LEU A 273 -10.85 -4.08 -35.60
C LEU A 273 -12.29 -4.30 -35.12
N ASP A 274 -12.50 -4.77 -33.89
CA ASP A 274 -13.83 -5.02 -33.34
C ASP A 274 -14.63 -3.70 -33.29
N PRO A 275 -15.86 -3.67 -33.86
CA PRO A 275 -16.68 -2.45 -33.94
C PRO A 275 -17.06 -1.89 -32.57
N ARG A 276 -16.92 -2.66 -31.48
CA ARG A 276 -17.20 -2.20 -30.12
C ARG A 276 -16.13 -1.27 -29.56
N ILE A 277 -14.91 -1.26 -30.11
CA ILE A 277 -13.77 -0.46 -29.61
C ILE A 277 -13.74 0.95 -30.25
N GLY A 278 -14.44 1.16 -31.37
CA GLY A 278 -14.62 2.48 -32.02
C GLY A 278 -14.86 2.46 -33.52
#